data_AF-A0A094A7B1-F1
#
_entry.id   AF-A0A094A7B1-F1
#
_cell.length_a   1.000
_cell.length_b   1.000
_cell.length_c   1.000
_cell.angle_alpha   90.00
_cell.angle_beta   90.00
_cell.angle_gamma   90.00
#
_symmetry.space_group_name_H-M   'P 1'
#
loop_
_entity.id
_entity.type
_entity.pdbx_description
1 polymer ?
#
loop_
_entity_poly.entity_id
_entity_poly.type
_entity_poly.pdbx_seq_one_letter_code
_entity_poly.pdbx_strand_id
1 'polypeptide(L)'
;MGEGVKISQLEDQLLPGNPDDTGDYAPAEIQKEVQHLEDPDWIRAQKNAFGGLLAFGIGHIKSYIPSWKFVFLIEALPCFFLGLFALYWLPDRPLKNSRFKSLDKEIAEARYYSEIFDKASKIQKKHVIWTIQDWRLYAQAAVYLPTAALLSSISGFLPSIILGLGYREPTKANLMTVPPYACAFVLMFLVSWSSDRHKDRGIHITVLMVIGTVMYALLGTLPESNLNGKYACMCIAISCVYATYPPTHAWAANNFGNETKRAIGMGLYTAIGNLGSIAGTWIYPSTDAPQFQKGHLICMGLAIATAVLALANSLVLTVINRSRDKKYGKPVPGASVDVTELADDSPHFRFFTYSLYVSSYNLPPLQKAIEKGF
;
A
#
# COMPACT_ATOMS: atom_id res chain seq x y z
N MET A 1 16.51 -39.37 31.17
CA MET A 1 16.93 -39.02 29.79
C MET A 1 15.70 -39.04 28.92
N GLY A 2 14.97 -37.94 28.91
CA GLY A 2 13.69 -37.84 28.24
C GLY A 2 13.07 -36.51 28.58
N GLU A 3 12.58 -35.81 27.56
CA GLU A 3 11.59 -34.72 27.68
C GLU A 3 11.00 -34.45 26.30
N GLY A 4 10.38 -35.50 25.76
CA GLY A 4 9.29 -35.41 24.81
C GLY A 4 8.03 -35.94 25.50
N VAL A 5 7.62 -35.30 26.60
CA VAL A 5 6.47 -35.72 27.41
C VAL A 5 5.50 -34.54 27.58
N LYS A 6 4.47 -34.58 26.73
CA LYS A 6 3.05 -34.25 26.99
C LYS A 6 2.70 -32.83 27.47
N ILE A 7 2.58 -31.91 26.52
CA ILE A 7 1.70 -30.71 26.64
C ILE A 7 0.23 -31.13 26.88
N SER A 8 -0.18 -32.31 26.41
CA SER A 8 -1.52 -32.86 26.66
C SER A 8 -1.76 -33.33 28.11
N GLN A 9 -0.73 -33.39 28.97
CA GLN A 9 -0.92 -33.71 30.39
C GLN A 9 -1.17 -32.47 31.26
N LEU A 10 -0.91 -31.28 30.75
CA LEU A 10 -1.17 -30.02 31.46
C LEU A 10 -2.59 -29.50 31.23
N GLU A 11 -3.22 -29.81 30.10
CA GLU A 11 -4.63 -29.44 29.83
C GLU A 11 -5.63 -30.25 30.67
N ASP A 12 -5.33 -31.53 30.97
CA ASP A 12 -6.21 -32.39 31.77
C ASP A 12 -6.25 -32.02 33.27
N GLN A 13 -5.35 -31.16 33.74
CA GLN A 13 -5.36 -30.64 35.11
C GLN A 13 -6.18 -29.33 35.28
N LEU A 14 -6.72 -28.77 34.19
CA LEU A 14 -7.38 -27.45 34.19
C LEU A 14 -8.89 -27.50 33.93
N LEU A 15 -9.54 -28.66 34.09
CA LEU A 15 -11.00 -28.76 34.11
C LEU A 15 -11.53 -28.75 35.56
N PRO A 16 -12.69 -28.13 35.82
CA PRO A 16 -13.06 -27.66 37.15
C PRO A 16 -13.51 -28.81 38.03
N GLY A 17 -12.66 -29.19 38.99
CA GLY A 17 -13.03 -29.99 40.14
C GLY A 17 -13.52 -29.11 41.28
N ASN A 18 -14.77 -29.33 41.69
CA ASN A 18 -15.40 -29.07 43.00
C ASN A 18 -15.16 -27.70 43.71
N PRO A 19 -16.21 -26.94 44.10
CA PRO A 19 -16.08 -25.56 44.64
C PRO A 19 -15.44 -25.40 46.04
N ASP A 20 -14.98 -26.46 46.69
CA ASP A 20 -14.67 -26.43 48.14
C ASP A 20 -13.20 -26.71 48.50
N ASP A 21 -12.25 -26.70 47.56
CA ASP A 21 -10.84 -26.88 47.90
C ASP A 21 -10.10 -25.54 48.05
N THR A 22 -9.77 -25.22 49.30
CA THR A 22 -8.97 -24.06 49.70
C THR A 22 -7.53 -24.54 49.87
N GLY A 23 -6.70 -24.40 48.83
CA GLY A 23 -5.31 -24.83 48.89
C GLY A 23 -4.42 -24.26 47.78
N ASP A 24 -3.43 -23.47 48.20
CA ASP A 24 -2.20 -23.05 47.53
C ASP A 24 -2.26 -22.34 46.16
N TYR A 25 -2.18 -21.01 46.26
CA TYR A 25 -1.73 -20.15 45.17
C TYR A 25 -0.31 -20.56 44.73
N ALA A 26 -0.12 -20.74 43.43
CA ALA A 26 1.20 -20.96 42.83
C ALA A 26 2.21 -19.90 43.32
N PRO A 27 3.49 -20.29 43.57
CA PRO A 27 4.50 -19.39 44.12
C PRO A 27 4.63 -18.11 43.26
N ALA A 28 4.85 -16.98 43.92
CA ALA A 28 4.86 -15.64 43.31
C ALA A 28 5.83 -15.47 42.12
N GLU A 29 6.80 -16.38 41.96
CA GLU A 29 7.68 -16.46 40.78
C GLU A 29 6.99 -17.03 39.55
N ILE A 30 6.11 -18.03 39.70
CA ILE A 30 5.30 -18.58 38.61
C ILE A 30 4.18 -17.59 38.23
N GLN A 31 3.59 -16.91 39.21
CA GLN A 31 2.67 -15.80 38.91
C GLN A 31 3.36 -14.64 38.21
N LYS A 32 4.63 -14.34 38.50
CA LYS A 32 5.41 -13.35 37.75
C LYS A 32 5.77 -13.81 36.34
N GLU A 33 6.08 -15.09 36.12
CA GLU A 33 6.29 -15.62 34.77
C GLU A 33 5.00 -15.68 33.96
N VAL A 34 3.87 -16.02 34.57
CA VAL A 34 2.55 -16.04 33.92
C VAL A 34 2.03 -14.61 33.68
N GLN A 35 2.31 -13.66 34.58
CA GLN A 35 1.97 -12.24 34.40
C GLN A 35 2.89 -11.55 33.37
N HIS A 36 4.11 -12.06 33.16
CA HIS A 36 4.97 -11.66 32.04
C HIS A 36 4.48 -12.24 30.69
N LEU A 37 3.67 -13.30 30.71
CA LEU A 37 3.02 -13.90 29.52
C LEU A 37 1.65 -13.28 29.21
N GLU A 38 1.02 -12.61 30.19
CA GLU A 38 -0.27 -11.91 30.04
C GLU A 38 -0.17 -10.42 29.67
N ASP A 39 1.04 -9.87 29.51
CA ASP A 39 1.24 -8.50 29.02
C ASP A 39 1.69 -8.51 27.55
N PRO A 40 0.75 -8.42 26.58
CA PRO A 40 1.09 -8.37 25.17
C PRO A 40 1.55 -6.96 24.78
N ASP A 41 2.80 -6.63 25.10
CA ASP A 41 3.49 -5.42 24.62
C ASP A 41 3.52 -5.33 23.08
N TRP A 42 3.34 -6.46 22.39
CA TRP A 42 3.24 -6.53 20.93
C TRP A 42 1.90 -6.00 20.38
N ILE A 43 0.82 -5.95 21.18
CA ILE A 43 -0.50 -5.41 20.73
C ILE A 43 -0.44 -3.87 20.62
N ARG A 44 0.50 -3.20 21.31
CA ARG A 44 0.70 -1.75 21.18
C ARG A 44 1.44 -1.35 19.90
N ALA A 45 2.13 -2.27 19.25
CA ALA A 45 3.02 -1.98 18.11
C ALA A 45 2.30 -1.78 16.76
N GLN A 46 1.00 -2.04 16.65
CA GLN A 46 0.34 -2.27 15.34
C GLN A 46 -0.43 -1.08 14.74
N LYS A 47 0.00 0.15 15.00
CA LYS A 47 -0.88 1.32 14.85
C LYS A 47 -0.24 2.47 14.09
N ASN A 48 -0.12 2.27 12.78
CA ASN A 48 0.47 3.21 11.83
C ASN A 48 -0.16 4.61 11.94
N ALA A 49 0.69 5.61 12.20
CA ALA A 49 0.43 7.06 12.23
C ALA A 49 -0.69 7.57 13.17
N PHE A 50 -1.96 7.30 12.87
CA PHE A 50 -3.10 7.73 13.69
C PHE A 50 -3.30 6.82 14.89
N GLY A 51 -2.97 5.54 14.73
CA GLY A 51 -3.09 4.60 15.81
C GLY A 51 -2.17 4.93 16.99
N GLY A 52 -0.94 5.42 16.75
CA GLY A 52 -0.02 5.86 17.81
C GLY A 52 -0.58 7.05 18.62
N LEU A 53 -1.15 8.04 17.94
CA LEU A 53 -1.78 9.20 18.56
C LEU A 53 -3.08 8.81 19.31
N LEU A 54 -3.91 7.97 18.70
CA LEU A 54 -5.13 7.44 19.31
C LEU A 54 -4.80 6.54 20.51
N ALA A 55 -3.76 5.70 20.43
CA ALA A 55 -3.31 4.86 21.54
C ALA A 55 -2.78 5.72 22.70
N PHE A 56 -2.05 6.79 22.41
CA PHE A 56 -1.64 7.76 23.42
C PHE A 56 -2.85 8.44 24.08
N GLY A 57 -3.81 8.94 23.30
CA GLY A 57 -5.02 9.58 23.82
C GLY A 57 -5.91 8.63 24.64
N ILE A 58 -6.11 7.40 24.15
CA ILE A 58 -6.93 6.37 24.79
C ILE A 58 -6.26 5.81 26.06
N GLY A 59 -4.92 5.82 26.11
CA GLY A 59 -4.17 5.43 27.30
C GLY A 59 -4.42 6.33 28.52
N HIS A 60 -4.94 7.54 28.32
CA HIS A 60 -5.32 8.45 29.40
C HIS A 60 -6.78 8.28 29.87
N ILE A 61 -7.57 7.43 29.20
CA ILE A 61 -8.96 7.14 29.59
C ILE A 61 -8.93 6.18 30.79
N LYS A 62 -9.24 6.69 31.98
CA LYS A 62 -9.47 5.87 33.17
C LYS A 62 -10.88 5.27 33.10
N SER A 63 -10.97 4.00 32.76
CA SER A 63 -12.23 3.25 32.69
C SER A 63 -12.05 1.85 33.25
N TYR A 64 -13.15 1.23 33.69
CA TYR A 64 -13.20 -0.19 34.02
C TYR A 64 -13.02 -1.08 32.77
N ILE A 65 -13.28 -0.53 31.59
CA ILE A 65 -13.14 -1.24 30.32
C ILE A 65 -11.68 -1.15 29.84
N PRO A 66 -11.06 -2.27 29.41
CA PRO A 66 -9.72 -2.25 28.87
C PRO A 66 -9.56 -1.27 27.70
N SER A 67 -8.51 -0.45 27.75
CA SER A 67 -8.23 0.63 26.78
C SER A 67 -8.20 0.16 25.32
N TRP A 68 -7.80 -1.10 25.04
CA TRP A 68 -7.78 -1.65 23.69
C TRP A 68 -9.19 -1.75 23.05
N LYS A 69 -10.27 -1.88 23.84
CA LYS A 69 -11.63 -1.94 23.30
C LYS A 69 -12.10 -0.58 22.77
N PHE A 70 -11.70 0.50 23.43
CA PHE A 70 -12.02 1.86 22.99
C PHE A 70 -11.37 2.20 21.64
N VAL A 71 -10.24 1.58 21.33
CA VAL A 71 -9.59 1.70 20.02
C VAL A 71 -10.53 1.24 18.92
N PHE A 72 -11.04 0.01 19.03
CA PHE A 72 -11.93 -0.55 18.03
C PHE A 72 -13.19 0.29 17.90
N LEU A 73 -13.74 0.81 19.00
CA LEU A 73 -14.94 1.63 18.96
C LEU A 73 -14.69 3.00 18.29
N ILE A 74 -13.63 3.71 18.68
CA ILE A 74 -13.31 5.04 18.16
C ILE A 74 -12.91 5.00 16.68
N GLU A 75 -12.25 3.92 16.24
CA GLU A 75 -11.83 3.76 14.86
C GLU A 75 -12.96 3.18 13.98
N ALA A 76 -13.71 2.19 14.47
CA ALA A 76 -14.75 1.52 13.67
C ALA A 76 -16.03 2.34 13.53
N LEU A 77 -16.45 3.14 14.54
CA LEU A 77 -17.70 3.90 14.45
C LEU A 77 -17.69 4.93 13.29
N PRO A 78 -16.66 5.78 13.12
CA PRO A 78 -16.58 6.68 11.97
C PRO A 78 -16.59 5.92 10.64
N CYS A 79 -15.86 4.80 10.54
CA CYS A 79 -15.85 3.95 9.34
C CYS A 79 -17.23 3.35 9.04
N PHE A 80 -17.94 2.88 10.07
CA PHE A 80 -19.29 2.32 9.95
C PHE A 80 -20.29 3.36 9.44
N PHE A 81 -20.32 4.54 10.05
CA PHE A 81 -21.21 5.62 9.61
C PHE A 81 -20.84 6.16 8.23
N LEU A 82 -19.54 6.24 7.90
CA LEU A 82 -19.09 6.60 6.55
C LEU A 82 -19.52 5.56 5.51
N GLY A 83 -19.51 4.27 5.86
CA GLY A 83 -20.01 3.20 5.00
C GLY A 83 -21.51 3.30 4.75
N LEU A 84 -22.31 3.54 5.81
CA LEU A 84 -23.75 3.81 5.66
C LEU A 84 -24.02 5.06 4.81
N PHE A 85 -23.24 6.12 5.03
CA PHE A 85 -23.31 7.33 4.22
C PHE A 85 -22.97 7.05 2.76
N ALA A 86 -21.93 6.26 2.48
CA ALA A 86 -21.53 5.89 1.13
C ALA A 86 -22.63 5.07 0.41
N LEU A 87 -23.30 4.14 1.09
CA LEU A 87 -24.44 3.39 0.54
C LEU A 87 -25.61 4.32 0.15
N TYR A 88 -25.83 5.40 0.90
CA TYR A 88 -26.86 6.39 0.59
C TYR A 88 -26.41 7.43 -0.46
N TRP A 89 -25.12 7.79 -0.47
CA TRP A 89 -24.60 8.92 -1.23
C TRP A 89 -24.02 8.55 -2.60
N LEU A 90 -23.38 7.39 -2.73
CA LEU A 90 -22.64 7.01 -3.93
C LEU A 90 -23.57 6.31 -4.96
N PRO A 91 -23.79 6.89 -6.16
CA PRO A 91 -24.61 6.27 -7.20
C PRO A 91 -23.86 5.14 -7.91
N ASP A 92 -24.56 4.07 -8.31
CA ASP A 92 -23.98 2.91 -9.01
C ASP A 92 -23.27 3.27 -10.33
N ARG A 93 -23.82 4.23 -11.08
CA ARG A 93 -23.21 4.77 -12.31
C ARG A 93 -23.53 6.26 -12.43
N PRO A 94 -22.61 7.08 -12.94
CA PRO A 94 -22.89 8.49 -13.22
C PRO A 94 -24.11 8.66 -14.14
N LEU A 95 -24.27 7.73 -15.10
CA LEU A 95 -25.40 7.65 -16.05
C LEU A 95 -26.78 7.37 -15.42
N LYS A 96 -26.81 6.72 -14.25
CA LYS A 96 -28.04 6.33 -13.54
C LYS A 96 -28.38 7.24 -12.35
N ASN A 97 -27.55 8.24 -12.07
CA ASN A 97 -27.76 9.12 -10.93
C ASN A 97 -28.85 10.16 -11.23
N SER A 98 -29.96 10.13 -10.48
CA SER A 98 -31.03 11.13 -10.55
C SER A 98 -30.64 12.50 -9.98
N ARG A 99 -29.49 12.60 -9.29
CA ARG A 99 -29.04 13.82 -8.60
C ARG A 99 -28.24 14.79 -9.49
N PHE A 100 -27.70 14.35 -10.63
CA PHE A 100 -27.06 15.25 -11.60
C PHE A 100 -28.12 15.84 -12.54
N LYS A 101 -28.27 17.17 -12.54
CA LYS A 101 -29.19 17.88 -13.46
C LYS A 101 -28.46 18.19 -14.77
N SER A 102 -29.17 18.02 -15.91
CA SER A 102 -28.78 18.36 -17.29
C SER A 102 -27.28 18.52 -17.56
N LEU A 103 -26.72 19.71 -17.34
CA LEU A 103 -25.33 20.05 -17.67
C LEU A 103 -24.31 19.23 -16.86
N ASP A 104 -24.53 19.01 -15.57
CA ASP A 104 -23.61 18.20 -14.74
C ASP A 104 -23.64 16.73 -15.15
N LYS A 105 -24.80 16.26 -15.61
CA LYS A 105 -24.96 14.90 -16.15
C LYS A 105 -24.21 14.77 -17.47
N GLU A 106 -24.35 15.72 -18.39
CA GLU A 106 -23.63 15.73 -19.66
C GLU A 106 -22.10 15.83 -19.45
N ILE A 107 -21.64 16.65 -18.51
CA ILE A 107 -20.22 16.74 -18.14
C ILE A 107 -19.73 15.43 -17.53
N ALA A 108 -20.52 14.80 -16.65
CA ALA A 108 -20.16 13.52 -16.04
C ALA A 108 -20.13 12.38 -17.08
N GLU A 109 -21.07 12.37 -18.02
CA GLU A 109 -21.09 11.43 -19.15
C GLU A 109 -19.92 11.65 -20.09
N ALA A 110 -19.64 12.90 -20.48
CA ALA A 110 -18.49 13.25 -21.30
C ALA A 110 -17.18 12.82 -20.62
N ARG A 111 -17.03 13.02 -19.31
CA ARG A 111 -15.86 12.53 -18.55
C ARG A 111 -15.77 11.00 -18.55
N TYR A 112 -16.87 10.32 -18.21
CA TYR A 112 -16.95 8.86 -18.21
C TYR A 112 -16.55 8.27 -19.57
N TYR A 113 -17.06 8.84 -20.67
CA TYR A 113 -16.74 8.40 -22.03
C TYR A 113 -15.37 8.86 -22.54
N SER A 114 -14.82 9.96 -22.02
CA SER A 114 -13.49 10.46 -22.39
C SER A 114 -12.35 9.65 -21.79
N GLU A 115 -12.58 8.97 -20.65
CA GLU A 115 -11.55 8.17 -19.99
C GLU A 115 -11.46 6.77 -20.62
N ILE A 116 -12.56 6.02 -20.69
CA ILE A 116 -12.64 4.69 -21.34
C ILE A 116 -14.09 4.43 -21.76
N PHE A 117 -14.35 4.19 -23.05
CA PHE A 117 -15.68 3.83 -23.53
C PHE A 117 -15.84 2.31 -23.56
N ASP A 118 -16.44 1.75 -22.51
CA ASP A 118 -16.81 0.35 -22.44
C ASP A 118 -18.34 0.17 -22.46
N LYS A 119 -18.88 -0.25 -23.60
CA LYS A 119 -20.31 -0.60 -23.75
C LYS A 119 -20.69 -1.89 -23.01
N ALA A 120 -19.72 -2.70 -22.58
CA ALA A 120 -19.99 -3.99 -21.97
C ALA A 120 -20.65 -3.79 -20.59
N SER A 121 -21.98 -3.92 -20.53
CA SER A 121 -22.69 -3.89 -19.26
C SER A 121 -22.49 -5.16 -18.41
N LYS A 122 -21.83 -6.20 -18.95
CA LYS A 122 -21.67 -7.52 -18.33
C LYS A 122 -20.24 -8.02 -18.50
N ILE A 123 -19.78 -8.80 -17.51
CA ILE A 123 -18.48 -9.50 -17.51
C ILE A 123 -18.37 -10.39 -18.75
N GLN A 124 -17.33 -10.18 -19.55
CA GLN A 124 -17.06 -11.00 -20.73
C GLN A 124 -16.09 -12.14 -20.41
N LYS A 125 -16.54 -13.40 -20.53
CA LYS A 125 -15.70 -14.59 -20.26
C LYS A 125 -14.40 -14.61 -21.06
N LYS A 126 -14.42 -14.14 -22.31
CA LYS A 126 -13.21 -14.02 -23.15
C LYS A 126 -12.15 -13.11 -22.53
N HIS A 127 -12.56 -11.97 -21.97
CA HIS A 127 -11.66 -11.00 -21.36
C HIS A 127 -11.04 -11.53 -20.07
N VAL A 128 -11.75 -12.40 -19.34
CA VAL A 128 -11.21 -13.10 -18.17
C VAL A 128 -9.99 -13.93 -18.55
N ILE A 129 -10.13 -14.79 -19.56
CA ILE A 129 -9.05 -15.67 -20.02
C ILE A 129 -7.89 -14.84 -20.56
N TRP A 130 -8.18 -13.81 -21.37
CA TRP A 130 -7.15 -12.90 -21.88
C TRP A 130 -6.40 -12.16 -20.78
N THR A 131 -7.04 -11.86 -19.65
CA THR A 131 -6.38 -11.21 -18.52
C THR A 131 -5.41 -12.15 -17.81
N ILE A 132 -5.84 -13.40 -17.59
CA ILE A 132 -5.00 -14.40 -16.93
C ILE A 132 -3.80 -14.76 -17.80
N GLN A 133 -3.96 -14.79 -19.12
CA GLN A 133 -2.87 -15.08 -20.06
C GLN A 133 -1.99 -13.85 -20.37
N ASP A 134 -2.33 -12.67 -19.84
CA ASP A 134 -1.61 -11.43 -20.14
C ASP A 134 -0.30 -11.35 -19.36
N TRP A 135 0.83 -11.39 -20.07
CA TRP A 135 2.13 -11.22 -19.43
C TRP A 135 2.27 -9.85 -18.72
N ARG A 136 1.51 -8.82 -19.14
CA ARG A 136 1.54 -7.48 -18.54
C ARG A 136 1.01 -7.47 -17.11
N LEU A 137 0.03 -8.34 -16.80
CA LEU A 137 -0.46 -8.54 -15.44
C LEU A 137 0.68 -8.99 -14.53
N TYR A 138 1.44 -10.01 -14.96
CA TYR A 138 2.55 -10.55 -14.19
C TYR A 138 3.71 -9.57 -14.09
N ALA A 139 3.98 -8.77 -15.13
CA ALA A 139 4.98 -7.71 -15.07
C ALA A 139 4.62 -6.63 -14.03
N GLN A 140 3.35 -6.22 -13.96
CA GLN A 140 2.88 -5.29 -12.91
C GLN A 140 2.92 -5.93 -11.52
N ALA A 141 2.52 -7.19 -11.40
CA ALA A 141 2.60 -7.93 -10.14
C ALA A 141 4.05 -8.10 -9.66
N ALA A 142 5.00 -8.29 -10.58
CA ALA A 142 6.43 -8.38 -10.28
C ALA A 142 6.99 -7.07 -9.72
N VAL A 143 6.48 -5.90 -10.13
CA VAL A 143 6.83 -4.60 -9.52
C VAL A 143 6.21 -4.47 -8.12
N TYR A 144 4.97 -4.92 -7.96
CA TYR A 144 4.26 -4.76 -6.68
C TYR A 144 4.74 -5.73 -5.59
N LEU A 145 5.12 -6.96 -5.92
CA LEU A 145 5.58 -7.97 -4.97
C LEU A 145 6.73 -7.48 -4.04
N PRO A 146 7.87 -6.97 -4.55
CA PRO A 146 8.93 -6.43 -3.69
C PRO A 146 8.48 -5.17 -2.94
N THR A 147 7.60 -4.36 -3.53
CA THR A 147 7.02 -3.17 -2.88
C THR A 147 6.14 -3.56 -1.68
N ALA A 148 5.34 -4.62 -1.81
CA ALA A 148 4.50 -5.15 -0.75
C ALA A 148 5.33 -5.75 0.39
N ALA A 149 6.42 -6.46 0.06
CA ALA A 149 7.39 -6.94 1.04
C ALA A 149 8.05 -5.79 1.83
N LEU A 150 8.44 -4.71 1.15
CA LEU A 150 8.94 -3.51 1.80
C LEU A 150 7.89 -2.89 2.74
N LEU A 151 6.66 -2.74 2.26
CA LEU A 151 5.58 -2.10 3.04
C LEU A 151 5.25 -2.88 4.32
N SER A 152 5.14 -4.21 4.24
CA SER A 152 4.85 -5.03 5.44
C SER A 152 6.03 -5.07 6.41
N SER A 153 7.27 -5.10 5.90
CA SER A 153 8.47 -5.07 6.74
C SER A 153 8.58 -3.77 7.54
N ILE A 154 8.23 -2.63 6.94
CA ILE A 154 8.20 -1.34 7.63
C ILE A 154 7.05 -1.33 8.64
N SER A 155 5.83 -1.58 8.17
CA SER A 155 4.63 -1.44 9.02
C SER A 155 4.66 -2.33 10.26
N GLY A 156 5.23 -3.54 10.16
CA GLY A 156 5.27 -4.48 11.28
C GLY A 156 6.38 -4.18 12.30
N PHE A 157 7.53 -3.68 11.84
CA PHE A 157 8.74 -3.60 12.64
C PHE A 157 9.21 -2.18 12.94
N LEU A 158 8.51 -1.15 12.43
CA LEU A 158 8.88 0.24 12.65
C LEU A 158 9.13 0.60 14.12
N PRO A 159 8.23 0.26 15.07
CA PRO A 159 8.47 0.58 16.48
C PRO A 159 9.72 -0.12 17.02
N SER A 160 9.95 -1.38 16.63
CA SER A 160 11.11 -2.18 17.04
C SER A 160 12.42 -1.61 16.50
N ILE A 161 12.43 -1.13 15.26
CA ILE A 161 13.58 -0.45 14.67
C ILE A 161 13.86 0.86 15.43
N ILE A 162 12.83 1.63 15.79
CA ILE A 162 12.98 2.87 16.58
C ILE A 162 13.47 2.58 18.01
N LEU A 163 13.00 1.51 18.66
CA LEU A 163 13.56 1.06 19.94
C LEU A 163 15.07 0.81 19.83
N GLY A 164 15.51 0.18 18.73
CA GLY A 164 16.92 -0.02 18.39
C GLY A 164 17.73 1.27 18.19
N LEU A 165 17.07 2.41 17.89
CA LEU A 165 17.70 3.73 17.79
C LEU A 165 17.88 4.43 19.16
N GLY A 166 17.76 3.71 20.27
CA GLY A 166 18.06 4.22 21.62
C GLY A 166 16.88 4.88 22.34
N TYR A 167 15.67 4.83 21.77
CA TYR A 167 14.44 5.25 22.45
C TYR A 167 14.00 4.12 23.41
N ARG A 168 14.42 4.20 24.67
CA ARG A 168 14.24 3.12 25.67
C ARG A 168 12.80 2.88 26.14
N GLU A 169 11.89 3.82 25.90
CA GLU A 169 10.48 3.71 26.30
C GLU A 169 9.61 3.30 25.11
N PRO A 170 8.89 2.16 25.18
CA PRO A 170 8.00 1.69 24.10
C PRO A 170 6.93 2.71 23.67
N THR A 171 6.39 3.46 24.63
CA THR A 171 5.41 4.52 24.36
C THR A 171 6.02 5.66 23.54
N LYS A 172 7.27 6.02 23.85
CA LYS A 172 8.02 7.06 23.13
C LYS A 172 8.44 6.57 21.74
N ALA A 173 8.87 5.31 21.61
CA ALA A 173 9.20 4.72 20.31
C ALA A 173 7.99 4.70 19.36
N ASN A 174 6.81 4.33 19.86
CA ASN A 174 5.56 4.41 19.09
C ASN A 174 5.23 5.84 18.67
N LEU A 175 5.40 6.83 19.55
CA LEU A 175 5.19 8.24 19.18
C LEU A 175 6.17 8.69 18.08
N MET A 176 7.42 8.22 18.13
CA MET A 176 8.45 8.51 17.13
C MET A 176 8.21 7.83 15.77
N THR A 177 7.20 6.96 15.65
CA THR A 177 6.74 6.46 14.33
C THR A 177 5.91 7.49 13.57
N VAL A 178 5.32 8.47 14.26
CA VAL A 178 4.42 9.47 13.67
C VAL A 178 5.14 10.34 12.62
N PRO A 179 6.35 10.88 12.86
CA PRO A 179 7.03 11.71 11.87
C PRO A 179 7.36 11.00 10.55
N PRO A 180 7.90 9.76 10.54
CA PRO A 180 8.05 8.99 9.30
C PRO A 180 6.76 8.86 8.50
N TYR A 181 5.64 8.55 9.15
CA TYR A 181 4.35 8.42 8.48
C TYR A 181 3.77 9.76 8.01
N ALA A 182 3.99 10.85 8.75
CA ALA A 182 3.58 12.18 8.33
C ALA A 182 4.35 12.63 7.07
N CYS A 183 5.66 12.39 7.03
CA CYS A 183 6.48 12.63 5.83
C CYS A 183 6.00 11.77 4.66
N ALA A 184 5.67 10.51 4.92
CA ALA A 184 5.14 9.60 3.92
C ALA A 184 3.81 10.08 3.35
N PHE A 185 2.90 10.58 4.19
CA PHE A 185 1.63 11.14 3.75
C PHE A 185 1.81 12.33 2.80
N VAL A 186 2.67 13.28 3.17
CA VAL A 186 2.95 14.46 2.34
C VAL A 186 3.59 14.05 1.02
N LEU A 187 4.62 13.21 1.04
CA LEU A 187 5.32 12.77 -0.17
C LEU A 187 4.39 11.94 -1.07
N MET A 188 3.56 11.07 -0.50
CA MET A 188 2.57 10.30 -1.22
C MET A 188 1.60 11.20 -1.99
N PHE A 189 1.11 12.29 -1.39
CA PHE A 189 0.23 13.25 -2.07
C PHE A 189 0.96 13.97 -3.21
N LEU A 190 2.15 14.49 -2.95
CA LEU A 190 2.95 15.21 -3.95
C LEU A 190 3.30 14.33 -5.16
N VAL A 191 3.73 13.09 -4.91
CA VAL A 191 4.07 12.12 -5.94
C VAL A 191 2.83 11.71 -6.71
N SER A 192 1.70 11.46 -6.05
CA SER A 192 0.46 11.08 -6.75
C SER A 192 0.01 12.20 -7.69
N TRP A 193 0.01 13.45 -7.19
CA TRP A 193 -0.30 14.62 -8.00
C TRP A 193 0.67 14.81 -9.18
N SER A 194 1.98 14.71 -8.94
CA SER A 194 3.00 14.82 -9.99
C SER A 194 2.88 13.68 -11.02
N SER A 195 2.66 12.46 -10.55
CA SER A 195 2.53 11.26 -11.36
C SER A 195 1.31 11.34 -12.27
N ASP A 196 0.18 11.85 -11.79
CA ASP A 196 -1.02 12.04 -12.61
C ASP A 196 -0.88 13.19 -13.59
N ARG A 197 -0.20 14.28 -13.21
CA ARG A 197 0.08 15.42 -14.11
C ARG A 197 0.99 15.03 -15.28
N HIS A 198 2.04 14.25 -15.01
CA HIS A 198 2.98 13.80 -16.04
C HIS A 198 2.53 12.51 -16.73
N LYS A 199 1.58 11.76 -16.15
CA LYS A 199 1.13 10.43 -16.58
C LYS A 199 2.25 9.37 -16.61
N ASP A 200 3.29 9.57 -15.80
CA ASP A 200 4.56 8.82 -15.87
C ASP A 200 4.86 8.05 -14.60
N ARG A 201 4.02 7.05 -14.35
CA ARG A 201 4.02 6.29 -13.10
C ARG A 201 5.31 5.50 -12.90
N GLY A 202 5.81 4.85 -13.95
CA GLY A 202 7.03 4.03 -13.88
C GLY A 202 8.27 4.81 -13.45
N ILE A 203 8.48 6.02 -13.98
CA ILE A 203 9.65 6.85 -13.63
C ILE A 203 9.56 7.35 -12.19
N HIS A 204 8.38 7.77 -11.73
CA HIS A 204 8.18 8.20 -10.35
C HIS A 204 8.50 7.05 -9.37
N ILE A 205 8.04 5.83 -9.67
CA ILE A 205 8.36 4.64 -8.87
C ILE A 205 9.87 4.38 -8.85
N THR A 206 10.53 4.40 -10.01
CA THR A 206 11.98 4.19 -10.10
C THR A 206 12.76 5.23 -9.30
N VAL A 207 12.44 6.53 -9.43
CA VAL A 207 13.14 7.61 -8.71
C VAL A 207 12.98 7.44 -7.20
N LEU A 208 11.77 7.18 -6.72
CA LEU A 208 11.52 6.96 -5.29
C LEU A 208 12.28 5.75 -4.75
N MET A 209 12.32 4.66 -5.51
CA MET A 209 13.02 3.44 -5.10
C MET A 209 14.54 3.58 -5.17
N VAL A 210 15.07 4.41 -6.07
CA VAL A 210 16.49 4.78 -6.06
C VAL A 210 16.83 5.59 -4.80
N ILE A 211 16.01 6.58 -4.44
CA ILE A 211 16.21 7.34 -3.19
C ILE A 211 16.09 6.39 -1.98
N GLY A 212 15.06 5.54 -1.96
CA GLY A 212 14.88 4.52 -0.92
C GLY A 212 16.07 3.58 -0.79
N THR A 213 16.65 3.15 -1.91
CA THR A 213 17.87 2.32 -1.95
C THR A 213 19.04 3.01 -1.24
N VAL A 214 19.29 4.28 -1.56
CA VAL A 214 20.37 5.05 -0.92
C VAL A 214 20.09 5.19 0.59
N MET A 215 18.86 5.45 0.99
CA MET A 215 18.51 5.58 2.42
C MET A 215 18.65 4.26 3.18
N TYR A 216 18.26 3.12 2.59
CA TYR A 216 18.47 1.80 3.20
C TYR A 216 19.96 1.43 3.27
N ALA A 217 20.75 1.81 2.27
CA ALA A 217 22.21 1.66 2.31
C ALA A 217 22.83 2.47 3.46
N LEU A 218 22.39 3.73 3.64
CA LEU A 218 22.83 4.58 4.75
C LEU A 218 22.40 4.01 6.11
N LEU A 219 21.16 3.51 6.23
CA LEU A 219 20.68 2.86 7.46
C LEU A 219 21.55 1.66 7.85
N GLY A 220 21.96 0.83 6.89
CA GLY A 220 22.84 -0.32 7.14
C GLY A 220 24.30 0.03 7.47
N THR A 221 24.80 1.18 7.00
CA THR A 221 26.23 1.55 7.07
C THR A 221 26.57 2.63 8.10
N LEU A 222 25.60 3.45 8.52
CA LEU A 222 25.84 4.50 9.51
C LEU A 222 26.27 3.92 10.87
N PRO A 223 27.21 4.57 11.58
CA PRO A 223 27.66 4.11 12.89
C PRO A 223 26.53 4.21 13.92
N GLU A 224 26.61 3.38 14.96
CA GLU A 224 25.61 3.34 16.05
C GLU A 224 25.47 4.68 16.77
N SER A 225 26.55 5.44 16.85
CA SER A 225 26.58 6.76 17.49
C SER A 225 25.74 7.82 16.76
N ASN A 226 25.44 7.65 15.48
CA ASN A 226 24.69 8.63 14.69
C ASN A 226 23.19 8.32 14.61
N LEU A 227 22.53 8.33 15.77
CA LEU A 227 21.10 8.03 15.91
C LEU A 227 20.22 9.00 15.12
N ASN A 228 20.56 10.29 15.13
CA ASN A 228 19.82 11.33 14.39
C ASN A 228 19.87 11.10 12.87
N GLY A 229 21.05 10.74 12.35
CA GLY A 229 21.22 10.43 10.92
C GLY A 229 20.40 9.20 10.50
N LYS A 230 20.38 8.16 11.33
CA LYS A 230 19.56 6.95 11.07
C LYS A 230 18.08 7.26 11.07
N TYR A 231 17.62 8.04 12.05
CA TYR A 231 16.22 8.47 12.11
C TYR A 231 15.81 9.30 10.88
N ALA A 232 16.67 10.22 10.42
CA ALA A 232 16.42 10.98 9.20
C ALA A 232 16.35 10.09 7.95
N CYS A 233 17.28 9.14 7.80
CA CYS A 233 17.27 8.18 6.70
C CYS A 233 16.01 7.32 6.72
N MET A 234 15.57 6.90 7.90
CA MET A 234 14.34 6.14 8.12
C MET A 234 13.10 6.91 7.67
N CYS A 235 12.96 8.18 8.09
CA CYS A 235 11.86 9.04 7.64
C CYS A 235 11.79 9.12 6.10
N ILE A 236 12.93 9.30 5.43
CA ILE A 236 12.97 9.42 3.96
C ILE A 236 12.69 8.06 3.29
N ALA A 237 13.31 6.97 3.77
CA ALA A 237 13.11 5.62 3.22
C ALA A 237 11.64 5.21 3.25
N ILE A 238 11.00 5.38 4.41
CA ILE A 238 9.59 5.05 4.62
C ILE A 238 8.70 5.91 3.74
N SER A 239 9.00 7.21 3.67
CA SER A 239 8.26 8.11 2.80
C SER A 239 8.32 7.66 1.33
N CYS A 240 9.49 7.26 0.85
CA CYS A 240 9.66 6.78 -0.52
C CYS A 240 8.86 5.50 -0.77
N VAL A 241 8.92 4.52 0.14
CA VAL A 241 8.20 3.25 -0.01
C VAL A 241 6.68 3.49 -0.05
N TYR A 242 6.12 4.24 0.91
CA TYR A 242 4.69 4.53 0.92
C TYR A 242 4.25 5.37 -0.29
N ALA A 243 5.06 6.33 -0.72
CA ALA A 243 4.73 7.16 -1.88
C ALA A 243 4.70 6.38 -3.21
N THR A 244 5.31 5.20 -3.31
CA THR A 244 5.19 4.35 -4.51
C THR A 244 3.87 3.59 -4.59
N TYR A 245 3.14 3.42 -3.49
CA TYR A 245 1.95 2.57 -3.45
C TYR A 245 0.83 3.08 -4.38
N PRO A 246 0.40 4.37 -4.32
CA PRO A 246 -0.66 4.85 -5.20
C PRO A 246 -0.29 4.83 -6.69
N PRO A 247 0.89 5.31 -7.13
CA PRO A 247 1.30 5.24 -8.53
C PRO A 247 1.34 3.80 -9.07
N THR A 248 1.79 2.82 -8.29
CA THR A 248 1.85 1.41 -8.73
C THR A 248 0.44 0.84 -8.98
N HIS A 249 -0.50 1.10 -8.08
CA HIS A 249 -1.89 0.64 -8.23
C HIS A 249 -2.61 1.35 -9.37
N ALA A 250 -2.42 2.67 -9.48
CA ALA A 250 -2.96 3.43 -10.59
C ALA A 250 -2.36 2.96 -11.93
N TRP A 251 -1.10 2.56 -11.97
CA TRP A 251 -0.46 2.07 -13.19
C TRP A 251 -1.02 0.72 -13.64
N ALA A 252 -1.21 -0.22 -12.70
CA ALA A 252 -1.87 -1.48 -12.98
C ALA A 252 -3.31 -1.25 -13.48
N ALA A 253 -4.10 -0.45 -12.76
CA ALA A 253 -5.51 -0.20 -13.10
C ALA A 253 -5.69 0.44 -14.48
N ASN A 254 -4.80 1.35 -14.86
CA ASN A 254 -4.89 2.06 -16.15
C ASN A 254 -4.34 1.28 -17.35
N ASN A 255 -3.54 0.24 -17.11
CA ASN A 255 -3.04 -0.60 -18.19
C ASN A 255 -4.03 -1.70 -18.60
N PHE A 256 -5.06 -1.95 -17.79
CA PHE A 256 -6.18 -2.81 -18.18
C PHE A 256 -7.24 -1.97 -18.89
N GLY A 257 -7.34 -2.14 -20.21
CA GLY A 257 -8.16 -1.27 -21.05
C GLY A 257 -9.69 -1.42 -20.88
N ASN A 258 -10.18 -2.60 -20.49
CA ASN A 258 -11.62 -2.89 -20.35
C ASN A 258 -12.00 -3.08 -18.87
N GLU A 259 -13.25 -2.74 -18.47
CA GLU A 259 -13.74 -2.89 -17.09
C GLU A 259 -13.58 -4.33 -16.57
N THR A 260 -13.85 -5.34 -17.40
CA THR A 260 -13.72 -6.77 -17.05
C THR A 260 -12.25 -7.15 -16.81
N LYS A 261 -11.33 -6.77 -17.73
CA LYS A 261 -9.90 -7.06 -17.55
C LYS A 261 -9.36 -6.33 -16.33
N ARG A 262 -9.82 -5.10 -16.07
CA ARG A 262 -9.40 -4.30 -14.92
C ARG A 262 -9.83 -4.92 -13.60
N ALA A 263 -11.08 -5.36 -13.48
CA ALA A 263 -11.58 -5.97 -12.24
C ALA A 263 -10.80 -7.25 -11.88
N ILE A 264 -10.62 -8.15 -12.84
CA ILE A 264 -9.94 -9.44 -12.63
C ILE A 264 -8.43 -9.24 -12.50
N GLY A 265 -7.87 -8.39 -13.34
CA GLY A 265 -6.45 -8.05 -13.35
C GLY A 265 -6.02 -7.41 -12.05
N MET A 266 -6.78 -6.44 -11.52
CA MET A 266 -6.47 -5.83 -10.22
C MET A 266 -6.61 -6.83 -9.06
N GLY A 267 -7.59 -7.74 -9.11
CA GLY A 267 -7.73 -8.80 -8.11
C GLY A 267 -6.52 -9.74 -8.07
N LEU A 268 -6.11 -10.27 -9.23
CA LEU A 268 -4.93 -11.14 -9.36
C LEU A 268 -3.63 -10.40 -9.05
N TYR A 269 -3.46 -9.18 -9.54
CA TYR A 269 -2.32 -8.32 -9.25
C TYR A 269 -2.14 -8.13 -7.74
N THR A 270 -3.22 -7.81 -7.03
CA THR A 270 -3.19 -7.59 -5.58
C THR A 270 -2.89 -8.89 -4.84
N ALA A 271 -3.50 -10.00 -5.25
CA ALA A 271 -3.28 -11.32 -4.65
C ALA A 271 -1.82 -11.76 -4.78
N ILE A 272 -1.24 -11.67 -5.99
CA ILE A 272 0.16 -12.05 -6.24
C ILE A 272 1.11 -11.11 -5.49
N GLY A 273 0.85 -9.80 -5.50
CA GLY A 273 1.71 -8.85 -4.81
C GLY A 273 1.73 -9.04 -3.30
N ASN A 274 0.59 -9.38 -2.68
CA ASN A 274 0.51 -9.64 -1.25
C ASN A 274 1.28 -10.91 -0.81
N LEU A 275 1.71 -11.78 -1.73
CA LEU A 275 2.69 -12.82 -1.41
C LEU A 275 4.02 -12.23 -0.94
N GLY A 276 4.38 -11.06 -1.47
CA GLY A 276 5.52 -10.27 -0.98
C GLY A 276 5.35 -9.84 0.48
N SER A 277 4.13 -9.46 0.88
CA SER A 277 3.84 -9.08 2.26
C SER A 277 4.17 -10.20 3.25
N ILE A 278 3.92 -11.46 2.87
CA ILE A 278 4.29 -12.64 3.68
C ILE A 278 5.81 -12.73 3.85
N ALA A 279 6.59 -12.51 2.79
CA ALA A 279 8.05 -12.48 2.91
C ALA A 279 8.54 -11.33 3.81
N GLY A 280 7.89 -10.15 3.69
CA GLY A 280 8.25 -8.95 4.44
C GLY A 280 8.10 -9.07 5.96
N THR A 281 7.20 -9.94 6.46
CA THR A 281 7.04 -10.16 7.90
C THR A 281 8.22 -10.90 8.56
N TRP A 282 9.16 -11.43 7.77
CA TRP A 282 10.33 -12.17 8.28
C TRP A 282 11.66 -11.39 8.11
N ILE A 283 11.62 -10.18 7.57
CA ILE A 283 12.83 -9.41 7.21
C ILE A 283 13.59 -8.88 8.43
N TYR A 284 12.91 -8.64 9.55
CA TYR A 284 13.49 -8.05 10.76
C TYR A 284 13.39 -9.01 11.96
N PRO A 285 14.19 -10.09 11.99
CA PRO A 285 14.22 -10.97 13.15
C PRO A 285 14.84 -10.25 14.36
N SER A 286 14.34 -10.53 15.56
CA SER A 286 14.84 -9.94 16.81
C SER A 286 16.33 -10.24 17.07
N THR A 287 16.87 -11.29 16.44
CA THR A 287 18.30 -11.66 16.52
C THR A 287 19.25 -10.65 15.90
N ASP A 288 18.77 -9.83 14.96
CA ASP A 288 19.59 -8.83 14.28
C ASP A 288 19.50 -7.43 14.95
N ALA A 289 18.77 -7.33 16.07
CA ALA A 289 18.73 -6.12 16.90
C ALA A 289 20.12 -5.81 17.50
N PRO A 290 20.45 -4.54 17.80
CA PRO A 290 19.64 -3.33 17.60
C PRO A 290 19.82 -2.66 16.22
N GLN A 291 20.80 -3.11 15.43
CA GLN A 291 21.18 -2.45 14.17
C GLN A 291 20.36 -2.88 12.96
N PHE A 292 19.78 -4.09 12.99
CA PHE A 292 18.99 -4.65 11.90
C PHE A 292 19.65 -4.56 10.51
N GLN A 293 20.99 -4.64 10.44
CA GLN A 293 21.75 -4.40 9.20
C GLN A 293 21.30 -5.34 8.07
N LYS A 294 21.11 -6.62 8.36
CA LYS A 294 20.64 -7.59 7.36
C LYS A 294 19.26 -7.22 6.82
N GLY A 295 18.33 -6.85 7.69
CA GLY A 295 16.99 -6.40 7.30
C GLY A 295 17.04 -5.18 6.39
N HIS A 296 17.87 -4.18 6.74
CA HIS A 296 18.08 -2.99 5.90
C HIS A 296 18.70 -3.32 4.53
N LEU A 297 19.66 -4.24 4.47
CA LEU A 297 20.26 -4.69 3.19
C LEU A 297 19.29 -5.50 2.33
N ILE A 298 18.41 -6.31 2.93
CA ILE A 298 17.34 -7.00 2.21
C ILE A 298 16.35 -5.98 1.64
N CYS A 299 15.92 -5.00 2.44
CA CYS A 299 15.07 -3.90 1.97
C CYS A 299 15.75 -3.10 0.84
N MET A 300 17.05 -2.85 0.93
CA MET A 300 17.82 -2.23 -0.15
C MET A 300 17.75 -3.07 -1.43
N GLY A 301 17.95 -4.38 -1.35
CA GLY A 301 17.83 -5.29 -2.49
C GLY A 301 16.44 -5.30 -3.12
N LEU A 302 15.39 -5.30 -2.28
CA LEU A 302 14.01 -5.19 -2.74
C LEU A 302 13.72 -3.84 -3.41
N ALA A 303 14.24 -2.74 -2.88
CA ALA A 303 14.11 -1.41 -3.48
C ALA A 303 14.80 -1.34 -4.86
N ILE A 304 15.99 -1.91 -4.99
CA ILE A 304 16.70 -2.04 -6.28
C ILE A 304 15.86 -2.88 -7.25
N ALA A 305 15.35 -4.02 -6.81
CA ALA A 305 14.52 -4.89 -7.63
C ALA A 305 13.27 -4.14 -8.13
N THR A 306 12.56 -3.43 -7.26
CA THR A 306 11.41 -2.59 -7.64
C THR A 306 11.81 -1.52 -8.66
N ALA A 307 12.93 -0.81 -8.44
CA ALA A 307 13.38 0.25 -9.35
C ALA A 307 13.69 -0.29 -10.75
N VAL A 308 14.39 -1.42 -10.83
CA VAL A 308 14.76 -2.09 -12.09
C VAL A 308 13.52 -2.64 -12.80
N LEU A 309 12.63 -3.33 -12.09
CA LEU A 309 11.41 -3.88 -12.66
C LEU A 309 10.45 -2.78 -13.14
N ALA A 310 10.29 -1.70 -12.37
CA ALA A 310 9.48 -0.55 -12.77
C ALA A 310 10.04 0.14 -14.02
N LEU A 311 11.36 0.33 -14.08
CA LEU A 311 12.01 0.93 -15.24
C LEU A 311 11.89 0.01 -16.47
N ALA A 312 12.19 -1.28 -16.32
CA ALA A 312 12.07 -2.26 -17.40
C ALA A 312 10.64 -2.33 -17.94
N ASN A 313 9.64 -2.42 -17.07
CA ASN A 313 8.23 -2.43 -17.48
C ASN A 313 7.85 -1.12 -18.19
N SER A 314 8.32 0.04 -17.71
CA SER A 314 8.08 1.33 -18.36
C SER A 314 8.70 1.41 -19.77
N LEU A 315 9.92 0.88 -19.93
CA LEU A 315 10.61 0.82 -21.23
C LEU A 315 9.90 -0.12 -22.21
N VAL A 316 9.50 -1.31 -21.76
CA VAL A 316 8.78 -2.28 -22.61
C VAL A 316 7.44 -1.70 -23.09
N LEU A 317 6.67 -1.09 -22.19
CA LEU A 317 5.41 -0.43 -22.56
C LEU A 317 5.65 0.74 -23.52
N THR A 318 6.76 1.46 -23.35
CA THR A 318 7.14 2.56 -24.27
C THR A 318 7.45 2.04 -25.66
N VAL A 319 8.17 0.92 -25.77
CA VAL A 319 8.48 0.27 -27.05
C VAL A 319 7.19 -0.21 -27.73
N ILE A 320 6.26 -0.81 -26.98
CA ILE A 320 4.95 -1.24 -27.50
C ILE A 320 4.16 -0.04 -28.03
N ASN A 321 4.11 1.05 -27.26
CA ASN A 321 3.43 2.28 -27.66
C ASN A 321 4.05 2.87 -28.94
N ARG A 322 5.38 2.94 -29.04
CA ARG A 322 6.08 3.42 -30.25
C ARG A 322 5.82 2.54 -31.47
N SER A 323 5.74 1.23 -31.28
CA SER A 323 5.38 0.29 -32.36
C SER A 323 3.95 0.51 -32.84
N ARG A 324 3.01 0.70 -31.91
CA ARG A 324 1.61 1.01 -32.21
C ARG A 324 1.45 2.37 -32.91
N ASP A 325 2.22 3.38 -32.51
CA ASP A 325 2.22 4.69 -33.18
C ASP A 325 2.71 4.62 -34.63
N LYS A 326 3.74 3.80 -34.90
CA LYS A 326 4.21 3.56 -36.26
C LYS A 326 3.17 2.83 -37.12
N LYS A 327 2.42 1.89 -36.52
CA LYS A 327 1.45 1.05 -37.24
C LYS A 327 0.09 1.70 -37.46
N TYR A 328 -0.43 2.42 -36.45
CA TYR A 328 -1.80 2.92 -36.43
C TYR A 328 -1.88 4.46 -36.33
N GLY A 329 -0.75 5.16 -36.27
CA GLY A 329 -0.70 6.60 -36.01
C GLY A 329 -0.88 6.94 -34.53
N LYS A 330 -0.65 8.21 -34.17
CA LYS A 330 -0.87 8.72 -32.82
C LYS A 330 -2.37 8.94 -32.57
N PRO A 331 -2.94 8.51 -31.43
CA PRO A 331 -4.34 8.75 -31.12
C PRO A 331 -4.61 10.25 -30.94
N VAL A 332 -5.80 10.69 -31.36
CA VAL A 332 -6.25 12.08 -31.16
C VAL A 332 -6.47 12.32 -29.65
N PRO A 333 -5.85 13.34 -29.04
CA PRO A 333 -6.05 13.64 -27.63
C PRO A 333 -7.53 13.84 -27.30
N GLY A 334 -8.04 13.10 -26.32
CA GLY A 334 -9.44 13.21 -25.86
C GLY A 334 -10.46 12.44 -26.70
N ALA A 335 -10.06 11.73 -27.76
CA ALA A 335 -10.96 10.83 -28.46
C ALA A 335 -11.19 9.55 -27.63
N SER A 336 -12.45 9.12 -27.53
CA SER A 336 -12.80 7.88 -26.84
C SER A 336 -12.25 6.67 -27.60
N VAL A 337 -11.60 5.76 -26.88
CA VAL A 337 -11.09 4.50 -27.43
C VAL A 337 -12.11 3.41 -27.14
N ASP A 338 -12.61 2.75 -28.19
CA ASP A 338 -13.45 1.56 -28.03
C ASP A 338 -12.57 0.38 -27.58
N VAL A 339 -12.85 -0.10 -26.38
CA VAL A 339 -12.19 -1.23 -25.71
C VAL A 339 -13.16 -2.40 -25.49
N THR A 340 -14.37 -2.35 -26.03
CA THR A 340 -15.43 -3.33 -25.75
C THR A 340 -15.11 -4.69 -26.38
N GLU A 341 -14.51 -4.72 -27.57
CA GLU A 341 -14.20 -5.99 -28.23
C GLU A 341 -12.77 -6.47 -27.97
N LEU A 342 -11.79 -5.60 -28.23
CA LEU A 342 -10.36 -5.90 -28.22
C LEU A 342 -9.64 -5.50 -26.92
N ALA A 343 -10.34 -4.89 -25.96
CA ALA A 343 -9.75 -4.38 -24.72
C ALA A 343 -8.47 -3.54 -24.96
N ASP A 344 -7.37 -3.88 -24.30
CA ASP A 344 -6.06 -3.22 -24.40
C ASP A 344 -5.29 -3.50 -25.71
N ASP A 345 -5.80 -4.38 -26.57
CA ASP A 345 -5.31 -4.59 -27.93
C ASP A 345 -6.00 -3.71 -28.98
N SER A 346 -6.93 -2.85 -28.56
CA SER A 346 -7.52 -1.83 -29.44
C SER A 346 -6.42 -0.97 -30.11
N PRO A 347 -6.48 -0.71 -31.44
CA PRO A 347 -5.45 0.02 -32.18
C PRO A 347 -5.11 1.40 -31.63
N HIS A 348 -6.08 2.06 -31.00
CA HIS A 348 -5.93 3.40 -30.43
C HIS A 348 -5.61 3.41 -28.93
N PHE A 349 -5.59 2.24 -28.27
CA PHE A 349 -5.21 2.13 -26.87
C PHE A 349 -3.69 2.32 -26.69
N ARG A 350 -3.32 3.12 -25.69
CA ARG A 350 -1.93 3.39 -25.31
C ARG A 350 -1.74 3.18 -23.82
N PHE A 351 -0.62 2.55 -23.48
CA PHE A 351 -0.23 2.36 -22.08
C PHE A 351 0.32 3.67 -21.50
N PHE A 352 0.21 3.85 -20.19
CA PHE A 352 0.74 5.03 -19.51
C PHE A 352 2.27 4.98 -19.46
N THR A 353 2.94 5.83 -20.26
CA THR A 353 4.41 5.93 -20.38
C THR A 353 4.89 7.34 -20.80
N TYR A 354 6.08 7.73 -20.34
CA TYR A 354 6.74 9.04 -20.54
C TYR A 354 6.84 9.52 -21.98
N SER A 355 7.14 8.61 -22.91
CA SER A 355 7.49 9.01 -24.28
C SER A 355 6.32 9.57 -25.10
N LEU A 356 5.06 9.38 -24.68
CA LEU A 356 3.90 9.85 -25.44
C LEU A 356 3.53 11.29 -25.08
N TYR A 357 3.76 11.73 -23.84
CA TYR A 357 3.20 13.00 -23.36
C TYR A 357 4.07 14.22 -23.69
N VAL A 358 5.39 14.07 -23.70
CA VAL A 358 6.31 15.13 -24.15
C VAL A 358 6.04 15.52 -25.62
N SER A 359 5.49 14.61 -26.43
CA SER A 359 5.07 14.92 -27.80
C SER A 359 3.71 15.60 -27.91
N SER A 360 2.82 15.48 -26.92
CA SER A 360 1.49 16.13 -26.91
C SER A 360 1.51 17.53 -26.28
N TYR A 361 2.62 17.94 -25.67
CA TYR A 361 2.82 19.33 -25.22
C TYR A 361 3.03 20.33 -26.37
N ASN A 362 3.15 19.85 -27.62
CA ASN A 362 3.17 20.68 -28.82
C ASN A 362 1.83 20.58 -29.59
N LEU A 363 0.78 21.26 -29.08
CA LEU A 363 -0.42 21.85 -29.77
C LEU A 363 -1.77 21.61 -29.02
N PRO A 364 -2.78 22.51 -29.07
CA PRO A 364 -2.82 23.95 -28.74
C PRO A 364 -3.96 24.24 -27.68
N PRO A 365 -4.53 25.46 -27.53
CA PRO A 365 -4.67 26.22 -26.29
C PRO A 365 -6.05 26.09 -25.58
N LEU A 366 -6.70 24.93 -25.59
CA LEU A 366 -8.04 24.82 -24.97
C LEU A 366 -7.98 24.74 -23.44
N GLN A 367 -6.93 24.14 -22.88
CA GLN A 367 -6.72 24.09 -21.43
C GLN A 367 -6.26 25.45 -20.86
N LYS A 368 -5.56 26.26 -21.67
CA LYS A 368 -5.20 27.66 -21.32
C LYS A 368 -6.39 28.61 -21.35
N ALA A 369 -7.46 28.30 -22.08
CA ALA A 369 -8.68 29.09 -22.09
C ALA A 369 -9.51 28.86 -20.82
N ILE A 370 -9.54 27.62 -20.31
CA ILE A 370 -10.27 27.27 -19.09
C ILE A 370 -9.56 27.78 -17.83
N GLU A 371 -8.22 27.75 -17.79
CA GLU A 371 -7.45 28.31 -16.66
C GLU A 371 -7.39 29.85 -16.64
N LYS A 372 -7.84 30.55 -17.70
CA LYS A 372 -7.84 32.02 -17.79
C LYS A 372 -9.22 32.68 -17.75
N GLY A 373 -10.30 31.94 -17.54
CA GLY A 373 -11.61 32.58 -17.41
C GLY A 373 -12.78 31.61 -17.37
N PHE A 374 -13.00 31.01 -16.19
CA PHE A 374 -14.29 31.00 -15.49
C PHE A 374 -14.03 31.12 -13.99
#